data_AF-A8NDP5-F1
#
_entry.id   AF-A8NDP5-F1
#
_cell.length_a   1.000
_cell.length_b   1.000
_cell.length_c   1.000
_cell.angle_alpha   90.00
_cell.angle_beta   90.00
_cell.angle_gamma   90.00
#
_symmetry.space_group_name_H-M   'P 1'
#
loop_
_entity.id
_entity.type
_entity.pdbx_description
1 polymer ?
#
loop_
_entity_poly.entity_id
_entity_poly.type
_entity_poly.pdbx_seq_one_letter_code
_entity_poly.pdbx_strand_id
1 'polypeptide(L)'
;MLDTTDIDHIDIDFTDREETNSAFQLEGFFELWEEWAQALRDEDNDQKEGCGNPDCGDTPPCDPLLDDMACGLCALQGPEAYDQCGFFKQYMAYHLQHDAGMPITSIPGFLEQFQTFKTTLLGDRPPSASRAGVNGDMWICLWKARDLMPNIRRFAYTLPAVRAANEMESTLEAARKINAVITAEAVRSRRRWIRLSRILNRALNKLEDPALSASRKVARTRDILNESRTAGLLFVP
;
A
#
# COMPACT_ATOMS: atom_id res chain seq x y z
N MET A 1 21.98 0.06 -1.32
CA MET A 1 22.15 -0.55 -2.66
C MET A 1 21.31 -1.81 -2.63
N LEU A 2 20.28 -1.91 -3.47
CA LEU A 2 19.42 -3.11 -3.50
C LEU A 2 20.31 -4.31 -3.89
N ASP A 3 20.27 -5.38 -3.11
CA ASP A 3 20.98 -6.60 -3.47
C ASP A 3 20.31 -7.19 -4.71
N THR A 4 21.02 -7.24 -5.83
CA THR A 4 20.45 -7.57 -7.15
C THR A 4 20.14 -9.06 -7.30
N THR A 5 20.51 -9.90 -6.34
CA THR A 5 20.14 -11.32 -6.28
C THR A 5 18.70 -11.54 -5.81
N ASP A 6 18.11 -10.59 -5.09
CA ASP A 6 16.73 -10.70 -4.56
C ASP A 6 15.66 -10.42 -5.63
N ILE A 7 16.00 -9.71 -6.70
CA ILE A 7 15.02 -9.30 -7.73
C ILE A 7 14.67 -10.43 -8.70
N ASP A 8 15.51 -11.45 -8.84
CA ASP A 8 15.31 -12.53 -9.81
C ASP A 8 14.10 -13.42 -9.47
N HIS A 9 13.72 -13.47 -8.19
CA HIS A 9 12.56 -14.22 -7.70
C HIS A 9 11.22 -13.47 -7.83
N ILE A 10 11.25 -12.21 -8.27
CA ILE A 10 10.04 -11.41 -8.46
C ILE A 10 9.30 -11.89 -9.72
N ASP A 11 8.02 -12.23 -9.57
CA ASP A 11 7.14 -12.60 -10.68
C ASP A 11 6.92 -11.39 -11.60
N ILE A 12 7.52 -11.45 -12.78
CA ILE A 12 7.41 -10.37 -13.78
C ILE A 12 6.01 -10.30 -14.38
N ASP A 13 5.34 -11.44 -14.55
CA ASP A 13 4.01 -11.49 -15.16
C ASP A 13 2.99 -10.85 -14.21
N PHE A 14 3.16 -11.02 -12.90
CA PHE A 14 2.35 -10.32 -11.90
C PHE A 14 2.71 -8.83 -11.78
N THR A 15 3.99 -8.48 -11.87
CA THR A 15 4.48 -7.08 -11.85
C THR A 15 3.87 -6.24 -12.98
N ASP A 16 3.70 -6.85 -14.14
CA ASP A 16 3.26 -6.20 -15.37
C ASP A 16 1.74 -6.04 -15.50
N ARG A 17 0.96 -6.60 -14.56
CA ARG A 17 -0.49 -6.47 -14.54
C ARG A 17 -0.88 -5.02 -14.23
N GLU A 18 -1.84 -4.51 -14.99
CA GLU A 18 -2.41 -3.19 -14.75
C GLU A 18 -3.09 -3.12 -13.39
N GLU A 19 -3.66 -4.23 -12.94
CA GLU A 19 -4.34 -4.35 -11.65
C GLU A 19 -3.35 -4.28 -10.49
N THR A 20 -2.13 -4.81 -10.66
CA THR A 20 -1.04 -4.67 -9.67
C THR A 20 -0.63 -3.21 -9.53
N ASN A 21 -0.45 -2.51 -10.66
CA ASN A 21 -0.13 -1.07 -10.66
C ASN A 21 -1.28 -0.25 -10.05
N SER A 22 -2.53 -0.56 -10.40
CA SER A 22 -3.73 0.08 -9.85
C SER A 22 -3.82 -0.12 -8.34
N ALA A 23 -3.58 -1.33 -7.85
CA ALA A 23 -3.58 -1.62 -6.42
C ALA A 23 -2.51 -0.81 -5.66
N PHE A 24 -1.28 -0.71 -6.18
CA PHE A 24 -0.26 0.17 -5.59
C PHE A 24 -0.69 1.64 -5.55
N GLN A 25 -1.29 2.14 -6.63
CA GLN A 25 -1.80 3.51 -6.68
C GLN A 25 -2.91 3.72 -5.65
N LEU A 26 -3.87 2.81 -5.55
CA LEU A 26 -4.96 2.90 -4.58
C LEU A 26 -4.45 2.91 -3.13
N GLU A 27 -3.38 2.18 -2.79
CA GLU A 27 -2.72 2.27 -1.49
C GLU A 27 -1.93 3.59 -1.28
N GLY A 28 -1.52 4.21 -2.39
CA GLY A 28 -0.78 5.46 -2.40
C GLY A 28 -1.66 6.72 -2.48
N PHE A 29 -2.92 6.63 -2.92
CA PHE A 29 -3.81 7.76 -3.14
C PHE A 29 -4.91 7.80 -2.07
N PHE A 30 -4.74 8.71 -1.12
CA PHE A 30 -5.60 8.78 0.07
C PHE A 30 -6.91 9.54 -0.14
N GLU A 31 -6.96 10.42 -1.15
CA GLU A 31 -8.13 11.21 -1.47
C GLU A 31 -9.30 10.30 -1.90
N LEU A 32 -9.02 9.27 -2.72
CA LEU A 32 -10.01 8.27 -3.11
C LEU A 32 -10.52 7.46 -1.93
N TRP A 33 -9.63 7.11 -1.00
CA TRP A 33 -10.04 6.45 0.24
C TRP A 33 -10.96 7.33 1.08
N GLU A 34 -10.63 8.61 1.25
CA GLU A 34 -11.45 9.55 2.03
C GLU A 34 -12.85 9.69 1.43
N GLU A 35 -12.95 9.83 0.11
CA GLU A 35 -14.22 9.89 -0.62
C GLU A 35 -15.03 8.59 -0.43
N TRP A 36 -14.40 7.43 -0.61
CA TRP A 36 -15.05 6.13 -0.44
C TRP A 36 -15.52 5.89 1.00
N ALA A 37 -14.66 6.18 1.98
CA ALA A 37 -14.97 6.02 3.40
C ALA A 37 -16.06 6.99 3.85
N GLN A 38 -16.09 8.21 3.32
CA GLN A 38 -17.15 9.18 3.61
C GLN A 38 -18.49 8.71 3.04
N ALA A 39 -18.52 8.23 1.79
CA ALA A 39 -19.72 7.67 1.18
C ALA A 39 -20.28 6.50 2.00
N LEU A 40 -19.42 5.59 2.45
CA LEU A 40 -19.82 4.47 3.31
C LEU A 40 -20.36 4.94 4.67
N ARG A 41 -19.88 6.08 5.21
CA ARG A 41 -20.38 6.62 6.48
C ARG A 41 -21.75 7.29 6.35
N ASP A 42 -22.04 7.86 5.20
CA ASP A 42 -23.30 8.55 4.90
C ASP A 42 -24.45 7.59 4.56
N GLU A 43 -24.15 6.32 4.28
CA GLU A 43 -25.17 5.25 4.17
C GLU A 43 -25.85 4.97 5.54
N ASP A 44 -27.15 4.67 5.51
CA ASP A 44 -27.92 4.32 6.72
C ASP A 44 -27.25 3.14 7.47
N ASN A 45 -27.03 3.33 8.77
CA ASN A 45 -26.22 2.44 9.63
C ASN A 45 -26.65 0.97 9.63
N ASP A 46 -27.87 0.65 9.21
CA ASP A 46 -28.45 -0.69 9.26
C ASP A 46 -27.93 -1.65 8.17
N GLN A 47 -27.17 -1.17 7.17
CA GLN A 47 -26.59 -1.99 6.09
C GLN A 47 -25.06 -2.07 6.09
N LYS A 48 -24.37 -1.42 7.03
CA LYS A 48 -22.90 -1.40 7.03
C LYS A 48 -22.33 -2.74 7.46
N GLU A 49 -21.74 -3.46 6.52
CA GLU A 49 -20.88 -4.60 6.84
C GLU A 49 -19.65 -4.08 7.59
N GLY A 50 -19.42 -4.60 8.80
CA GLY A 50 -18.24 -4.25 9.59
C GLY A 50 -16.93 -4.64 8.89
N CYS A 51 -15.80 -4.25 9.46
CA CYS A 51 -14.49 -4.55 8.87
C CYS A 51 -14.10 -6.04 8.90
N GLY A 52 -14.96 -6.95 9.40
CA GLY A 52 -14.73 -8.39 9.39
C GLY A 52 -13.57 -8.90 10.26
N ASN A 53 -12.87 -8.02 10.99
CA ASN A 53 -11.85 -8.43 11.95
C ASN A 53 -12.55 -8.90 13.25
N PRO A 54 -12.33 -10.14 13.73
CA PRO A 54 -12.94 -10.65 14.96
C PRO A 54 -12.70 -9.78 16.19
N ASP A 55 -11.53 -9.13 16.25
CA ASP A 55 -11.14 -8.26 17.38
C ASP A 55 -11.83 -6.90 17.35
N CYS A 56 -12.51 -6.57 16.25
CA CYS A 56 -13.21 -5.31 16.05
C CYS A 56 -14.66 -5.30 16.57
N GLY A 57 -15.18 -6.47 16.97
CA GLY A 57 -16.51 -6.65 17.57
C GLY A 57 -17.69 -6.26 16.68
N ASP A 58 -18.86 -6.84 16.95
CA ASP A 58 -20.09 -6.55 16.20
C ASP A 58 -20.83 -5.31 16.75
N THR A 59 -20.37 -4.69 17.84
CA THR A 59 -21.07 -3.56 18.48
C THR A 59 -20.12 -2.64 19.27
N PRO A 60 -20.04 -1.33 18.95
CA PRO A 60 -20.66 -0.66 17.80
C PRO A 60 -20.05 -1.12 16.47
N PRO A 61 -20.78 -1.00 15.33
CA PRO A 61 -20.20 -1.30 14.03
C PRO A 61 -18.94 -0.47 13.82
N CYS A 62 -17.86 -1.13 13.38
CA CYS A 62 -16.61 -0.44 13.11
C CYS A 62 -16.81 0.59 12.00
N ASP A 63 -16.39 1.84 12.21
CA ASP A 63 -16.37 2.87 11.17
C ASP A 63 -15.00 2.94 10.48
N PRO A 64 -14.95 3.16 9.15
CA PRO A 64 -13.71 3.48 8.47
C PRO A 64 -13.20 4.84 8.94
N LEU A 65 -11.89 4.97 9.11
CA LEU A 65 -11.25 6.26 9.35
C LEU A 65 -11.12 7.00 8.02
N LEU A 66 -11.32 8.32 8.00
CA LEU A 66 -11.11 9.12 6.79
C LEU A 66 -9.62 9.34 6.49
N ASP A 67 -8.81 9.37 7.55
CA ASP A 67 -7.38 9.66 7.54
C ASP A 67 -6.49 8.41 7.67
N ASP A 68 -7.07 7.21 7.70
CA ASP A 68 -6.31 5.95 7.68
C ASP A 68 -7.11 4.84 6.95
N MET A 69 -6.46 3.96 6.16
CA MET A 69 -7.14 2.90 5.38
C MET A 69 -7.52 1.70 6.26
N ALA A 70 -8.16 1.98 7.39
CA ALA A 70 -8.58 1.00 8.38
C ALA A 70 -9.73 1.55 9.24
N CYS A 71 -10.34 0.68 10.05
CA CYS A 71 -11.19 1.13 11.14
C CYS A 71 -10.37 1.61 12.34
N GLY A 72 -11.03 2.31 13.27
CA GLY A 72 -10.42 2.82 14.50
C GLY A 72 -9.67 1.76 15.32
N LEU A 73 -10.21 0.56 15.45
CA LEU A 73 -9.61 -0.53 16.25
C LEU A 73 -8.42 -1.17 15.53
N CYS A 74 -8.56 -1.54 14.25
CA CYS A 74 -7.46 -2.06 13.43
C CYS A 74 -6.25 -1.11 13.40
N ALA A 75 -6.49 0.21 13.30
CA ALA A 75 -5.42 1.20 13.30
C ALA A 75 -4.61 1.25 14.62
N LEU A 76 -5.19 0.79 15.74
CA LEU A 76 -4.54 0.78 17.06
C LEU A 76 -3.77 -0.51 17.35
N GLN A 77 -4.14 -1.63 16.72
CA GLN A 77 -3.63 -2.96 17.08
C GLN A 77 -2.28 -3.34 16.44
N GLY A 78 -1.82 -2.60 15.44
CA GLY A 78 -0.49 -2.82 14.84
C GLY A 78 -0.52 -2.86 13.30
N PRO A 79 0.57 -3.24 12.63
CA PRO A 79 0.59 -3.40 11.17
C PRO A 79 -0.21 -4.62 10.68
N GLU A 80 -0.22 -5.72 11.45
CA GLU A 80 -0.90 -6.96 11.06
C GLU A 80 -2.44 -6.79 11.06
N ALA A 81 -3.00 -6.22 12.12
CA ALA A 81 -4.44 -5.93 12.22
C ALA A 81 -4.92 -4.92 11.17
N TYR A 82 -4.01 -4.08 10.67
CA TYR A 82 -4.28 -3.12 9.60
C TYR A 82 -4.45 -3.82 8.25
N ASP A 83 -3.50 -4.66 7.86
CA ASP A 83 -3.57 -5.43 6.59
C ASP A 83 -4.74 -6.43 6.59
N GLN A 84 -5.22 -6.81 7.77
CA GLN A 84 -6.41 -7.65 7.96
C GLN A 84 -7.73 -6.87 7.99
N CYS A 85 -7.69 -5.53 8.04
CA CYS A 85 -8.91 -4.72 8.07
C CYS A 85 -9.72 -4.90 6.79
N GLY A 86 -10.96 -5.38 6.91
CA GLY A 86 -11.83 -5.65 5.78
C GLY A 86 -12.21 -4.42 4.99
N PHE A 87 -12.23 -3.22 5.59
CA PHE A 87 -12.50 -1.99 4.83
C PHE A 87 -11.44 -1.72 3.77
N PHE A 88 -10.17 -1.97 4.05
CA PHE A 88 -9.13 -1.83 3.04
C PHE A 88 -9.36 -2.79 1.87
N LYS A 89 -9.77 -4.03 2.16
CA LYS A 89 -10.10 -5.04 1.13
C LYS A 89 -11.35 -4.66 0.34
N GLN A 90 -12.38 -4.14 1.00
CA GLN A 90 -13.62 -3.67 0.35
C GLN A 90 -13.36 -2.48 -0.57
N TYR A 91 -12.60 -1.48 -0.09
CA TYR A 91 -12.14 -0.34 -0.89
C TYR A 91 -11.37 -0.81 -2.12
N MET A 92 -10.39 -1.69 -1.94
CA MET A 92 -9.59 -2.22 -3.05
C MET A 92 -10.46 -3.01 -4.03
N ALA A 93 -11.37 -3.84 -3.52
CA ALA A 93 -12.31 -4.61 -4.35
C ALA A 93 -13.21 -3.69 -5.18
N TYR A 94 -13.76 -2.64 -4.56
CA TYR A 94 -14.61 -1.66 -5.24
C TYR A 94 -13.87 -1.03 -6.43
N HIS A 95 -12.68 -0.46 -6.21
CA HIS A 95 -11.95 0.21 -7.28
C HIS A 95 -11.36 -0.75 -8.33
N LEU A 96 -10.89 -1.94 -7.93
CA LEU A 96 -10.46 -2.94 -8.90
C LEU A 96 -11.60 -3.42 -9.80
N GLN A 97 -12.81 -3.53 -9.25
CA GLN A 97 -13.99 -3.88 -10.02
C GLN A 97 -14.42 -2.74 -10.95
N HIS A 98 -14.61 -1.55 -10.38
CA HIS A 98 -15.24 -0.42 -11.08
C HIS A 98 -14.28 0.31 -12.03
N ASP A 99 -13.03 0.52 -11.62
CA ASP A 99 -12.08 1.34 -12.37
C ASP A 99 -11.13 0.48 -13.22
N ALA A 100 -10.69 -0.67 -12.70
CA ALA A 100 -9.80 -1.58 -13.43
C ALA A 100 -10.53 -2.70 -14.19
N GLY A 101 -11.87 -2.80 -14.05
CA GLY A 101 -12.69 -3.77 -14.78
C GLY A 101 -12.45 -5.23 -14.37
N MET A 102 -11.86 -5.49 -13.20
CA MET A 102 -11.60 -6.84 -12.73
C MET A 102 -12.91 -7.55 -12.37
N PRO A 103 -13.15 -8.80 -12.84
CA PRO A 103 -14.31 -9.58 -12.43
C PRO A 103 -14.36 -9.81 -10.92
N ILE A 104 -15.52 -9.63 -10.30
CA ILE A 104 -15.68 -9.80 -8.84
C ILE A 104 -15.22 -11.17 -8.34
N THR A 105 -15.37 -12.21 -9.16
CA THR A 105 -14.96 -13.58 -8.83
C THR A 105 -13.45 -13.78 -8.79
N SER A 106 -12.65 -12.92 -9.44
CA SER A 106 -11.19 -12.99 -9.41
C SER A 106 -10.55 -12.11 -8.34
N ILE A 107 -11.28 -11.11 -7.82
CA ILE A 107 -10.75 -10.16 -6.84
C ILE A 107 -10.20 -10.84 -5.58
N PRO A 108 -10.89 -11.78 -4.90
CA PRO A 108 -10.36 -12.39 -3.69
C PRO A 108 -8.98 -13.06 -3.89
N GLY A 109 -8.83 -13.83 -4.98
CA GLY A 109 -7.58 -14.48 -5.32
C GLY A 109 -6.48 -13.49 -5.71
N PHE A 110 -6.84 -12.41 -6.40
CA PHE A 110 -5.90 -11.33 -6.71
C PHE A 110 -5.40 -10.63 -5.44
N LEU A 111 -6.29 -10.27 -4.51
CA LEU A 111 -5.91 -9.57 -3.28
C LEU A 111 -4.97 -10.42 -2.41
N GLU A 112 -5.21 -11.73 -2.34
CA GLU A 112 -4.31 -12.67 -1.67
C GLU A 112 -2.93 -12.71 -2.35
N GLN A 113 -2.90 -12.88 -3.67
CA GLN A 113 -1.66 -12.89 -4.45
C GLN A 113 -0.90 -11.56 -4.33
N PHE A 114 -1.61 -10.43 -4.35
CA PHE A 114 -1.03 -9.10 -4.21
C PHE A 114 -0.40 -8.88 -2.83
N GLN A 115 -1.05 -9.35 -1.76
CA GLN A 115 -0.47 -9.27 -0.42
C GLN A 115 0.79 -10.13 -0.31
N THR A 116 0.77 -11.37 -0.82
CA THR A 116 1.98 -12.21 -0.89
C THR A 116 3.10 -11.52 -1.68
N PHE A 117 2.76 -10.96 -2.84
CA PHE A 117 3.70 -10.25 -3.70
C PHE A 117 4.37 -9.07 -2.99
N LYS A 118 3.60 -8.20 -2.30
CA LYS A 118 4.17 -7.10 -1.50
C LYS A 118 5.13 -7.60 -0.41
N THR A 119 4.76 -8.69 0.27
CA THR A 119 5.63 -9.31 1.28
C THR A 119 6.93 -9.80 0.65
N THR A 120 6.88 -10.43 -0.53
CA THR A 120 8.07 -10.86 -1.27
C THR A 120 8.95 -9.69 -1.70
N LEU A 121 8.37 -8.60 -2.22
CA LEU A 121 9.11 -7.42 -2.67
C LEU A 121 9.90 -6.73 -1.55
N LEU A 122 9.32 -6.72 -0.36
CA LEU A 122 9.83 -5.96 0.78
C LEU A 122 10.64 -6.83 1.75
N GLY A 123 10.35 -8.13 1.83
CA GLY A 123 10.93 -9.05 2.79
C GLY A 123 10.90 -8.50 4.22
N ASP A 124 11.97 -8.78 4.98
CA ASP A 124 12.17 -8.24 6.33
C ASP A 124 12.86 -6.86 6.34
N ARG A 125 12.94 -6.18 5.19
CA ARG A 125 13.71 -4.93 5.08
C ARG A 125 13.04 -3.85 5.92
N PRO A 126 13.80 -3.08 6.73
CA PRO A 126 13.23 -1.97 7.50
C PRO A 126 12.65 -0.91 6.54
N PRO A 127 11.58 -0.19 6.93
CA PRO A 127 11.00 0.81 6.05
C PRO A 127 11.97 1.96 5.77
N SER A 128 12.11 2.31 4.50
CA SER A 128 12.99 3.39 4.04
C SER A 128 12.37 4.77 4.24
N ALA A 129 13.18 5.78 4.56
CA ALA A 129 12.75 7.18 4.61
C ALA A 129 12.60 7.81 3.19
N SER A 130 13.03 7.10 2.15
CA SER A 130 13.05 7.62 0.78
C SER A 130 11.65 7.67 0.17
N ARG A 131 11.36 8.79 -0.52
CA ARG A 131 10.10 9.07 -1.19
C ARG A 131 10.31 8.88 -2.70
N ALA A 132 9.96 7.71 -3.22
CA ALA A 132 9.71 7.57 -4.65
C ALA A 132 8.20 7.69 -4.91
N GLY A 133 7.82 8.27 -6.04
CA GLY A 133 6.42 8.56 -6.36
C GLY A 133 5.61 7.30 -6.66
N VAL A 134 4.34 7.30 -6.28
CA VAL A 134 3.35 6.24 -6.57
C VAL A 134 2.42 6.68 -7.71
N ASN A 135 2.90 7.55 -8.62
CA ASN A 135 2.04 8.15 -9.65
C ASN A 135 1.93 7.30 -10.94
N GLY A 136 2.52 6.10 -10.98
CA GLY A 136 2.39 5.16 -12.09
C GLY A 136 3.17 5.51 -13.37
N ASP A 137 3.68 6.74 -13.53
CA ASP A 137 4.36 7.19 -14.76
C ASP A 137 5.55 6.32 -15.17
N MET A 138 6.35 5.88 -14.19
CA MET A 138 7.49 5.00 -14.45
C MET A 138 7.03 3.62 -14.92
N TRP A 139 5.95 3.08 -14.31
CA TRP A 139 5.36 1.83 -14.76
C TRP A 139 4.86 1.95 -16.21
N ILE A 140 4.18 3.05 -16.56
CA ILE A 140 3.71 3.31 -17.94
C ILE A 140 4.89 3.38 -18.92
N CYS A 141 5.97 4.07 -18.56
CA CYS A 141 7.16 4.18 -19.41
C CYS A 141 7.81 2.80 -19.65
N LEU A 142 7.97 2.00 -18.60
CA LEU A 142 8.58 0.68 -18.68
C LEU A 142 7.68 -0.33 -19.41
N TRP A 143 6.37 -0.24 -19.23
CA TRP A 143 5.37 -1.01 -19.97
C TRP A 143 5.41 -0.70 -21.47
N LYS A 144 5.45 0.59 -21.84
CA LYS A 144 5.62 1.01 -23.24
C LYS A 144 6.94 0.52 -23.84
N ALA A 145 8.03 0.59 -23.08
CA ALA A 145 9.32 0.09 -23.52
C ALA A 145 9.28 -1.43 -23.77
N ARG A 146 8.55 -2.19 -22.93
CA ARG A 146 8.38 -3.64 -23.09
C ARG A 146 7.63 -3.96 -24.38
N ASP A 147 6.56 -3.23 -24.65
CA ASP A 147 5.73 -3.44 -25.85
C ASP A 147 6.46 -3.11 -27.16
N LEU A 148 7.57 -2.36 -27.10
CA LEU A 148 8.43 -2.10 -28.25
C LEU A 148 9.44 -3.23 -28.51
N MET A 149 9.73 -4.10 -27.55
CA MET A 149 10.74 -5.17 -27.68
C MET A 149 10.45 -6.16 -28.82
N PRO A 150 9.21 -6.61 -29.07
CA PRO A 150 8.91 -7.46 -30.23
C PRO A 150 9.30 -6.82 -31.56
N ASN A 151 9.12 -5.50 -31.70
CA ASN A 151 9.51 -4.77 -32.90
C ASN A 151 11.03 -4.69 -33.02
N ILE A 152 11.75 -4.36 -31.93
CA ILE A 152 13.21 -4.31 -31.92
C ILE A 152 13.80 -5.67 -32.32
N ARG A 153 13.26 -6.76 -31.79
CA ARG A 153 13.66 -8.13 -32.16
C ARG A 153 13.42 -8.44 -33.62
N ARG A 154 12.27 -8.05 -34.16
CA ARG A 154 11.94 -8.27 -35.58
C ARG A 154 12.96 -7.61 -36.52
N PHE A 155 13.53 -6.48 -36.12
CA PHE A 155 14.53 -5.75 -36.91
C PHE A 155 15.99 -6.11 -36.55
N ALA A 156 16.23 -7.04 -35.62
CA ALA A 156 17.56 -7.52 -35.29
C ALA A 156 18.00 -8.66 -36.23
N TYR A 157 18.64 -8.31 -37.34
CA TYR A 157 19.06 -9.27 -38.39
C TYR A 157 20.52 -9.73 -38.32
N THR A 158 21.33 -9.16 -37.41
CA THR A 158 22.72 -9.57 -37.20
C THR A 158 22.90 -10.18 -35.81
N LEU A 159 23.87 -11.09 -35.67
CA LEU A 159 24.17 -11.71 -34.37
C LEU A 159 24.47 -10.67 -33.27
N PRO A 160 25.25 -9.58 -33.52
CA PRO A 160 25.40 -8.51 -32.53
C PRO A 160 24.08 -7.81 -32.17
N ALA A 161 23.22 -7.53 -33.15
CA ALA A 161 21.93 -6.88 -32.90
C ALA A 161 20.98 -7.77 -32.07
N VAL A 162 20.97 -9.08 -32.32
CA VAL A 162 20.19 -10.04 -31.53
C VAL A 162 20.67 -10.10 -30.08
N ARG A 163 22.00 -10.10 -29.86
CA ARG A 163 22.57 -10.06 -28.50
C ARG A 163 22.18 -8.79 -27.76
N ALA A 164 22.31 -7.63 -28.41
CA ALA A 164 21.92 -6.35 -27.83
C ALA A 164 20.42 -6.28 -27.50
N ALA A 165 19.55 -6.84 -28.36
CA ALA A 165 18.11 -6.92 -28.09
C ALA A 165 17.78 -7.78 -26.87
N ASN A 166 18.48 -8.91 -26.69
CA ASN A 166 18.29 -9.78 -25.52
C ASN A 166 18.81 -9.13 -24.23
N GLU A 167 19.96 -8.45 -24.30
CA GLU A 167 20.50 -7.69 -23.17
C GLU A 167 19.57 -6.54 -22.76
N MET A 168 18.98 -5.84 -23.75
CA MET A 168 17.98 -4.80 -23.52
C MET A 168 16.71 -5.35 -22.87
N GLU A 169 16.22 -6.51 -23.31
CA GLU A 169 15.05 -7.15 -22.68
C GLU A 169 15.32 -7.52 -21.22
N SER A 170 16.47 -8.15 -20.96
CA SER A 170 16.90 -8.52 -19.60
C SER A 170 17.05 -7.29 -18.69
N THR A 171 17.68 -6.24 -19.19
CA THR A 171 17.83 -4.96 -18.47
C THR A 171 16.47 -4.34 -18.17
N LEU A 172 15.54 -4.38 -19.13
CA LEU A 172 14.20 -3.84 -18.97
C LEU A 172 13.36 -4.65 -17.98
N GLU A 173 13.50 -5.98 -17.96
CA GLU A 173 12.90 -6.83 -16.94
C GLU A 173 13.42 -6.48 -15.53
N ALA A 174 14.73 -6.36 -15.37
CA ALA A 174 15.33 -5.96 -14.10
C ALA A 174 14.82 -4.57 -13.65
N ALA A 175 14.73 -3.61 -14.58
CA ALA A 175 14.20 -2.28 -14.28
C ALA A 175 12.74 -2.30 -13.82
N ARG A 176 11.88 -3.13 -14.43
CA ARG A 176 10.48 -3.31 -14.02
C ARG A 176 10.35 -3.91 -12.63
N LYS A 177 11.14 -4.94 -12.32
CA LYS A 177 11.22 -5.54 -10.98
C LYS A 177 11.67 -4.54 -9.92
N ILE A 178 12.73 -3.78 -10.22
CA ILE A 178 13.23 -2.71 -9.33
C ILE A 178 12.15 -1.64 -9.12
N ASN A 179 11.44 -1.23 -10.16
CA ASN A 179 10.34 -0.28 -10.04
C ASN A 179 9.22 -0.78 -9.13
N ALA A 180 8.87 -2.07 -9.19
CA ALA A 180 7.89 -2.68 -8.28
C ALA A 180 8.36 -2.61 -6.81
N VAL A 181 9.62 -2.94 -6.54
CA VAL A 181 10.22 -2.82 -5.20
C VAL A 181 10.15 -1.38 -4.69
N ILE A 182 10.59 -0.42 -5.52
CA ILE A 182 10.58 1.01 -5.17
C ILE A 182 9.15 1.49 -4.89
N THR A 183 8.17 1.05 -5.69
CA THR A 183 6.76 1.40 -5.52
C THR A 183 6.18 0.83 -4.23
N ALA A 184 6.46 -0.44 -3.93
CA ALA A 184 6.06 -1.08 -2.68
C ALA A 184 6.68 -0.38 -1.45
N GLU A 185 7.95 0.02 -1.54
CA GLU A 185 8.60 0.79 -0.48
C GLU A 185 7.94 2.16 -0.28
N ALA A 186 7.64 2.87 -1.37
CA ALA A 186 6.97 4.16 -1.32
C ALA A 186 5.59 4.09 -0.65
N VAL A 187 4.79 3.09 -1.01
CA VAL A 187 3.47 2.84 -0.40
C VAL A 187 3.61 2.56 1.09
N ARG A 188 4.52 1.65 1.48
CA ARG A 188 4.80 1.34 2.89
C ARG A 188 5.20 2.59 3.68
N SER A 189 6.06 3.43 3.11
CA SER A 189 6.52 4.67 3.76
C SER A 189 5.43 5.72 3.86
N ARG A 190 4.57 5.86 2.84
CA ARG A 190 3.41 6.77 2.88
C ARG A 190 2.42 6.35 3.97
N ARG A 191 2.06 5.05 4.03
CA ARG A 191 1.21 4.50 5.10
C ARG A 191 1.78 4.78 6.48
N ARG A 192 3.08 4.52 6.67
CA ARG A 192 3.78 4.82 7.93
C ARG A 192 3.69 6.30 8.30
N TRP A 193 3.90 7.20 7.33
CA TRP A 193 3.80 8.65 7.54
C TRP A 193 2.40 9.07 7.98
N ILE A 194 1.36 8.57 7.31
CA ILE A 194 -0.04 8.86 7.65
C ILE A 194 -0.35 8.42 9.07
N ARG A 195 0.02 7.19 9.42
CA ARG A 195 -0.18 6.64 10.77
C ARG A 195 0.56 7.45 11.83
N LEU A 196 1.81 7.85 11.56
CA LEU A 196 2.57 8.71 12.47
C LEU A 196 1.92 10.09 12.62
N SER A 197 1.47 10.69 11.52
CA SER A 197 0.77 11.99 11.52
C SER A 197 -0.50 11.91 12.37
N ARG A 198 -1.28 10.85 12.25
CA ARG A 198 -2.46 10.60 13.09
C ARG A 198 -2.13 10.47 14.57
N ILE A 199 -1.09 9.71 14.92
CA ILE A 199 -0.64 9.58 16.32
C ILE A 199 -0.21 10.94 16.87
N LEU A 200 0.54 11.72 16.10
CA LEU A 200 0.95 13.07 16.49
C LEU A 200 -0.24 14.01 16.66
N ASN A 201 -1.23 13.97 15.76
CA ASN A 201 -2.46 14.76 15.89
C ASN A 201 -3.27 14.35 17.14
N ARG A 202 -3.39 13.05 17.42
CA ARG A 202 -4.02 12.57 18.67
C ARG A 202 -3.28 13.08 19.92
N ALA A 203 -1.95 13.06 19.88
CA ALA A 203 -1.11 13.56 20.97
C ALA A 203 -1.29 15.08 21.16
N LEU A 204 -1.25 15.86 20.08
CA LEU A 204 -1.49 17.31 20.09
C LEU A 204 -2.89 17.65 20.63
N ASN A 205 -3.93 16.98 20.15
CA ASN A 205 -5.30 17.17 20.63
C ASN A 205 -5.42 16.93 22.15
N LYS A 206 -4.68 15.95 22.71
CA LYS A 206 -4.65 15.72 24.16
C LYS A 206 -3.85 16.77 24.93
N LEU A 207 -2.82 17.36 24.33
CA LEU A 207 -2.10 18.49 24.92
C LEU A 207 -2.95 19.77 24.93
N GLU A 208 -3.77 19.97 23.91
CA GLU A 208 -4.61 21.16 23.77
C GLU A 208 -5.93 21.07 24.55
N ASP A 209 -6.37 19.87 24.91
CA ASP A 209 -7.64 19.61 25.61
C ASP A 209 -7.79 20.46 26.91
N PRO A 210 -8.67 21.46 26.94
CA PRO A 210 -8.81 22.34 28.11
C PRO A 210 -9.41 21.62 29.32
N ALA A 211 -10.04 20.46 29.15
CA ALA A 211 -10.66 19.69 30.23
C ALA A 211 -9.64 18.86 31.03
N LEU A 212 -8.41 18.72 30.55
CA LEU A 212 -7.37 17.92 31.20
C LEU A 212 -6.40 18.78 32.01
N SER A 213 -6.05 18.32 33.21
CA SER A 213 -4.95 18.92 33.98
C SER A 213 -3.61 18.67 33.30
N ALA A 214 -2.62 19.56 33.51
CA ALA A 214 -1.29 19.46 32.91
C ALA A 214 -0.64 18.07 33.09
N SER A 215 -0.73 17.48 34.28
CA SER A 215 -0.20 16.13 34.55
C SER A 215 -0.91 15.04 33.75
N ARG A 216 -2.24 15.15 33.57
CA ARG A 216 -3.02 14.19 32.76
C ARG A 216 -2.71 14.34 31.27
N LYS A 217 -2.51 15.58 30.79
CA LYS A 217 -2.08 15.85 29.41
C LYS A 217 -0.76 15.15 29.09
N VAL A 218 0.25 15.34 29.94
CA VAL A 218 1.57 14.70 29.78
C VAL A 218 1.48 13.18 29.81
N ALA A 219 0.75 12.60 30.77
CA ALA A 219 0.57 11.15 30.86
C ALA A 219 -0.09 10.56 29.60
N ARG A 220 -1.22 11.11 29.17
CA ARG A 220 -1.94 10.63 27.97
C ARG A 220 -1.15 10.82 26.68
N THR A 221 -0.45 11.93 26.54
CA THR A 221 0.43 12.18 25.39
C THR A 221 1.56 11.16 25.35
N ARG A 222 2.17 10.85 26.49
CA ARG A 222 3.21 9.81 26.58
C ARG A 222 2.67 8.44 26.21
N ASP A 223 1.48 8.08 26.67
CA ASP A 223 0.84 6.80 26.31
C ASP A 223 0.64 6.71 24.78
N ILE A 224 0.10 7.76 24.16
CA ILE A 224 -0.11 7.84 22.70
C ILE A 224 1.22 7.78 21.94
N LEU A 225 2.26 8.48 22.39
CA LEU A 225 3.58 8.43 21.75
C LEU A 225 4.25 7.07 21.93
N ASN A 226 4.02 6.37 23.05
CA ASN A 226 4.50 5.00 23.23
C ASN A 226 3.85 4.03 22.24
N GLU A 227 2.59 4.24 21.83
CA GLU A 227 1.95 3.46 20.75
C GLU A 227 2.79 3.53 19.45
N SER A 228 3.39 4.68 19.12
CA SER A 228 4.24 4.82 17.92
C SER A 228 5.52 3.99 17.98
N ARG A 229 6.07 3.80 19.18
CA ARG A 229 7.26 2.98 19.42
C ARG A 229 6.92 1.49 19.31
N THR A 230 5.81 1.08 19.91
CA THR A 230 5.33 -0.32 19.85
C THR A 230 4.95 -0.72 18.42
N ALA A 231 4.40 0.19 17.63
CA ALA A 231 4.05 -0.04 16.23
C ALA A 231 5.25 0.03 15.26
N GLY A 232 6.48 0.23 15.75
CA GLY A 232 7.68 0.32 14.90
C GLY A 232 7.68 1.53 13.95
N LEU A 233 6.87 2.55 14.23
CA LEU A 233 6.64 3.70 13.35
C LEU A 233 7.71 4.78 13.48
N LEU A 234 8.46 4.77 14.57
CA LEU A 234 9.69 5.56 14.72
C LEU A 234 10.89 4.65 14.50
N PHE A 235 11.95 5.19 13.89
CA PHE A 235 13.14 4.42 13.52
C PHE A 235 13.61 3.57 14.70
N VAL A 236 13.53 2.24 14.54
CA VAL A 236 14.22 1.32 15.44
C VAL A 236 15.70 1.48 15.10
N PRO A 237 16.56 1.81 16.09
CA PRO A 237 17.99 1.94 15.87
C PRO A 237 18.63 0.63 15.40
#